data_AF-M2Q330-F1
#
_entry.id   AF-M2Q330-F1
#
_cell.length_a   1.000
_cell.length_b   1.000
_cell.length_c   1.000
_cell.angle_alpha   90.00
_cell.angle_beta   90.00
_cell.angle_gamma   90.00
#
_symmetry.space_group_name_H-M   'P 1'
#
loop_
_entity.id
_entity.type
_entity.pdbx_description
1 polymer ?
#
loop_
_entity_poly.entity_id
_entity_poly.type
_entity_poly.pdbx_seq_one_letter_code
_entity_poly.pdbx_strand_id
1 'polypeptide(L)' 'MFFLKNQGIYNGLISVLIILSVFIFADKIMMMSLMGYIIAVALYGSITSQPKILFVQGGLAILTLISCLYC' A
#
# COMPACT_ATOMS: atom_id res chain seq x y z
N MET A 1 12.70 -7.36 -17.86
CA MET A 1 12.59 -5.91 -18.14
C MET A 1 11.14 -5.39 -18.23
N PHE A 2 10.11 -6.22 -18.50
CA PHE A 2 8.72 -5.75 -18.69
C PHE A 2 7.97 -5.31 -17.41
N PHE A 3 8.36 -5.82 -16.23
CA PHE A 3 7.63 -5.58 -14.96
C PHE A 3 7.84 -4.20 -14.33
N LEU A 4 8.90 -3.47 -14.69
CA LEU A 4 9.16 -2.12 -14.15
C LEU A 4 8.21 -1.06 -14.71
N LYS A 5 7.65 -1.28 -15.91
CA LYS A 5 6.87 -0.28 -16.64
C LYS A 5 5.50 0.00 -16.00
N ASN A 6 4.92 -0.96 -15.28
CA ASN A 6 3.59 -0.79 -14.70
C ASN A 6 3.62 -0.47 -13.19
N GLN A 7 4.74 -0.66 -12.50
CA GLN A 7 4.88 -0.35 -11.06
C GLN A 7 4.52 1.10 -10.73
N GLY A 8 4.86 2.06 -11.60
CA GLY A 8 4.48 3.46 -11.44
C GLY A 8 2.96 3.70 -11.47
N ILE A 9 2.24 3.02 -12.35
CA ILE A 9 0.77 3.13 -12.46
C ILE A 9 0.11 2.51 -11.22
N TYR A 10 0.56 1.33 -10.78
CA TYR A 10 0.04 0.71 -9.56
C TYR A 10 0.30 1.58 -8.32
N ASN A 11 1.51 2.12 -8.18
CA ASN A 11 1.86 3.06 -7.09
C ASN A 11 1.02 4.34 -7.13
N GLY A 12 0.76 4.86 -8.33
CA GLY A 12 -0.10 6.02 -8.53
C GLY A 12 -1.53 5.75 -8.09
N LEU A 13 -2.11 4.63 -8.52
CA LEU A 13 -3.46 4.22 -8.10
C LEU A 13 -3.56 4.00 -6.59
N ILE A 14 -2.57 3.33 -5.99
CA ILE A 14 -2.48 3.16 -4.53
C ILE A 14 -2.43 4.53 -3.83
N SER A 15 -1.64 5.47 -4.33
CA SER A 15 -1.53 6.83 -3.75
C SER A 15 -2.87 7.57 -3.82
N VAL A 16 -3.60 7.48 -4.94
CA VAL A 16 -4.94 8.07 -5.06
C VAL A 16 -5.90 7.46 -4.04
N LEU A 17 -5.92 6.13 -3.90
CA LEU A 17 -6.78 5.45 -2.92
C LEU A 17 -6.45 5.87 -1.47
N ILE A 18 -5.18 6.08 -1.14
CA ILE A 18 -4.76 6.59 0.18
C ILE A 18 -5.28 8.01 0.39
N ILE A 19 -5.11 8.92 -0.58
CA ILE A 19 -5.62 10.29 -0.48
C ILE A 19 -7.15 10.30 -0.29
N LEU A 20 -7.88 9.46 -1.04
CA LEU A 20 -9.32 9.31 -0.88
C LEU A 20 -9.68 8.83 0.53
N SER A 21 -8.99 7.80 1.04
CA SER A 21 -9.24 7.27 2.39
C SER A 21 -8.97 8.29 3.49
N VAL A 22 -7.93 9.13 3.35
CA VAL A 22 -7.53 10.09 4.38
C VAL A 22 -8.39 11.34 4.35
N PHE A 23 -8.60 11.94 3.17
CA PHE A 23 -9.21 13.27 3.08
C PHE A 23 -10.69 13.26 2.76
N ILE A 24 -11.18 12.25 2.02
CA ILE A 24 -12.59 12.20 1.62
C ILE A 24 -13.40 11.39 2.62
N PHE A 25 -12.97 10.15 2.87
CA PHE A 25 -13.71 9.28 3.79
C PHE A 25 -13.38 9.58 5.26
N ALA A 26 -12.12 9.94 5.55
CA ALA A 26 -11.62 10.22 6.91
C ALA A 26 -11.98 9.13 7.93
N ASP A 27 -12.14 7.88 7.48
CA ASP A 27 -12.52 6.74 8.32
C ASP A 27 -11.30 5.84 8.56
N LYS A 28 -11.01 5.66 9.84
CA LYS A 28 -9.90 4.88 10.35
C LYS A 28 -9.98 3.40 9.95
N ILE A 29 -11.18 2.82 9.90
CA ILE A 29 -11.41 1.42 9.51
C ILE A 29 -11.13 1.22 8.02
N MET A 30 -11.57 2.16 7.19
CA MET A 30 -11.23 2.17 5.75
C MET A 30 -9.72 2.26 5.53
N MET A 31 -9.04 3.11 6.29
CA MET A 31 -7.58 3.26 6.19
C MET A 31 -6.86 1.96 6.57
N MET A 32 -7.23 1.34 7.71
CA MET A 32 -6.63 0.09 8.17
C MET A 32 -6.88 -1.06 7.19
N SER A 33 -8.09 -1.19 6.65
CA SER A 33 -8.41 -2.23 5.65
C SER A 33 -7.64 -2.04 4.35
N LEU A 34 -7.48 -0.78 3.88
CA LEU A 34 -6.69 -0.45 2.72
C LEU A 34 -5.19 -0.73 2.93
N MET A 35 -4.65 -0.43 4.11
CA MET A 35 -3.26 -0.79 4.46
C MET A 35 -3.07 -2.31 4.51
N GLY A 36 -4.02 -3.06 5.07
CA GLY A 36 -4.01 -4.53 5.05
C GLY A 36 -3.99 -5.09 3.62
N TYR A 37 -4.79 -4.53 2.73
CA TYR A 37 -4.79 -4.89 1.31
C TYR A 37 -3.43 -4.60 0.65
N ILE A 38 -2.84 -3.43 0.87
CA ILE A 38 -1.52 -3.08 0.31
C ILE A 38 -0.44 -4.05 0.81
N ILE A 39 -0.47 -4.44 2.08
CA ILE A 39 0.49 -5.42 2.64
C ILE A 39 0.34 -6.79 1.94
N ALA A 40 -0.89 -7.26 1.74
CA ALA A 40 -1.14 -8.53 1.04
C ALA A 40 -0.67 -8.49 -0.43
N VAL A 41 -0.94 -7.39 -1.14
CA VAL A 41 -0.47 -7.18 -2.52
C VAL A 41 1.05 -7.08 -2.57
N ALA A 42 1.68 -6.39 -1.61
CA ALA A 42 3.13 -6.27 -1.53
C ALA A 42 3.80 -7.62 -1.23
N LEU A 43 3.20 -8.46 -0.37
CA LEU A 43 3.63 -9.84 -0.13
C LEU A 43 3.58 -10.65 -1.42
N TYR A 44 2.45 -10.67 -2.11
CA TYR A 44 2.31 -11.40 -3.38
C TYR A 44 3.24 -10.87 -4.47
N GLY A 45 3.36 -9.55 -4.59
CA GLY A 45 4.26 -8.86 -5.53
C GLY A 45 5.73 -9.14 -5.23
N SER A 46 6.09 -9.33 -3.95
CA SER A 46 7.45 -9.67 -3.55
C SER A 46 7.87 -11.08 -3.99
N ILE A 47 6.94 -12.03 -3.96
CA ILE A 47 7.15 -13.42 -4.37
C ILE A 47 7.20 -13.53 -5.90
N THR A 48 6.30 -12.83 -6.59
CA THR A 48 6.10 -13.01 -8.05
C THR A 48 6.93 -12.07 -8.91
N SER A 49 7.26 -10.88 -8.42
CA SER A 49 7.89 -9.83 -9.23
C SER A 49 9.28 -9.47 -8.71
N GLN A 50 9.36 -8.77 -7.58
CA GLN A 50 10.62 -8.33 -7.00
C GLN A 50 10.50 -8.20 -5.47
N PRO A 51 11.42 -8.80 -4.69
CA PRO A 51 11.35 -8.78 -3.23
C PRO A 51 11.43 -7.35 -2.65
N LYS A 52 12.02 -6.41 -3.39
CA LYS A 52 12.09 -4.98 -3.04
C LYS A 52 10.72 -4.33 -2.86
N ILE A 53 9.68 -4.84 -3.50
CA ILE A 53 8.30 -4.32 -3.39
C ILE A 53 7.78 -4.42 -1.95
N LEU A 54 8.12 -5.51 -1.24
CA LEU A 54 7.74 -5.69 0.16
C LEU A 54 8.25 -4.53 1.03
N PHE A 55 9.50 -4.12 0.82
CA PHE A 55 10.15 -3.12 1.65
C PHE A 55 9.65 -1.70 1.34
N VAL A 56 9.41 -1.39 0.06
CA VAL A 56 9.03 -0.04 -0.37
C VAL A 56 7.52 0.22 -0.25
N GLN A 57 6.67 -0.71 -0.69
CA GLN A 57 5.21 -0.56 -0.57
C GLN A 57 4.70 -1.11 0.77
N GLY A 58 5.08 -2.36 1.09
CA GLY A 58 4.62 -3.02 2.32
C GLY A 58 5.16 -2.36 3.58
N GLY A 59 6.43 -1.95 3.59
CA GLY A 59 7.04 -1.26 4.73
C GLY A 59 6.31 0.02 5.12
N LEU A 60 5.99 0.88 4.14
CA LEU A 60 5.20 2.10 4.38
C LEU A 60 3.78 1.80 4.87
N ALA A 61 3.14 0.77 4.31
CA ALA A 61 1.80 0.36 4.72
C ALA A 61 1.78 -0.16 6.17
N ILE A 62 2.79 -0.94 6.58
CA ILE A 62 2.94 -1.45 7.96
C ILE A 62 3.14 -0.29 8.94
N LEU A 63 4.03 0.65 8.63
CA LEU A 63 4.26 1.83 9.48
C LEU A 63 2.97 2.66 9.66
N THR A 64 2.22 2.82 8.58
CA THR A 64 0.94 3.55 8.60
C THR A 64 -0.12 2.80 9.43
N LEU A 65 -0.21 1.48 9.28
CA LEU A 65 -1.13 0.64 10.03
C LEU A 65 -0.82 0.69 11.53
N ILE A 66 0.46 0.60 11.90
CA ILE A 66 0.92 0.79 13.28
C ILE A 66 0.51 2.18 13.79
N SER A 67 0.76 3.24 13.01
CA SER A 67 0.36 4.60 13.39
C SER A 67 -1.16 4.72 13.62
N CYS A 68 -1.98 4.07 12.80
CA CYS A 68 -3.43 4.05 12.99
C CYS A 68 -3.83 3.27 14.25
N LEU A 69 -3.12 2.22 14.65
CA LEU A 69 -3.47 1.48 15.87
C LEU A 69 -3.23 2.28 17.16
N TYR A 70 -2.21 3.14 17.17
CA TYR A 70 -1.77 3.89 18.36
C TYR A 70 -2.22 5.35 18.43
N CYS A 71 -2.77 5.91 17.35
CA CYS A 71 -3.35 7.27 17.29
C CYS A 71 -4.86 7.20 17.17
#